data_AF-A0A151L3U8-F1
#
_entry.id   AF-A0A151L3U8-F1
#
_cell.length_a   1.000
_cell.length_b   1.000
_cell.length_c   1.000
_cell.angle_alpha   90.00
_cell.angle_beta   90.00
_cell.angle_gamma   90.00
#
_symmetry.space_group_name_H-M   'P 1'
#
loop_
_entity.id
_entity.type
_entity.pdbx_description
1 polymer ?
#
loop_
_entity_poly.entity_id
_entity_poly.type
_entity_poly.pdbx_seq_one_letter_code
_entity_poly.pdbx_strand_id
1 'polypeptide(L)'
;SEYDKIKHTKFFYAFSNLYPCHICKLDLLNILKTYRLNCNNKINFSTFIFNLHNMINQEIGKDLFPCQDIQTIINKYKTVD
;
A
#
# COMPACT_ATOMS: atom_id res chain seq x y z
N SER A 1 -2.05 -18.09 3.12
CA SER A 1 -2.02 -19.15 2.09
C SER A 1 -1.81 -18.51 0.72
N GLU A 2 -1.53 -19.28 -0.35
CA GLU A 2 -1.45 -18.71 -1.71
C GLU A 2 -2.80 -18.12 -2.17
N TYR A 3 -3.90 -18.73 -1.73
CA TYR A 3 -5.25 -18.23 -1.95
C TYR A 3 -5.47 -16.84 -1.33
N ASP A 4 -4.93 -16.58 -0.14
CA ASP A 4 -5.02 -15.26 0.51
C ASP A 4 -4.23 -14.20 -0.27
N LYS A 5 -3.04 -14.54 -0.79
CA LYS A 5 -2.25 -13.60 -1.62
C LYS A 5 -3.03 -13.16 -2.87
N ILE A 6 -3.71 -14.11 -3.53
CA ILE A 6 -4.57 -13.83 -4.69
C ILE A 6 -5.73 -12.91 -4.28
N LYS A 7 -6.41 -13.21 -3.16
CA LYS A 7 -7.50 -12.37 -2.64
C LYS A 7 -7.05 -10.94 -2.35
N HIS A 8 -5.94 -10.77 -1.63
CA HIS A 8 -5.41 -9.45 -1.28
C HIS A 8 -5.01 -8.66 -2.53
N THR A 9 -4.34 -9.31 -3.49
CA THR A 9 -3.98 -8.66 -4.75
C THR A 9 -5.22 -8.22 -5.52
N LYS A 10 -6.22 -9.09 -5.69
CA LYS A 10 -7.48 -8.75 -6.37
C LYS A 10 -8.22 -7.61 -5.66
N PHE A 11 -8.20 -7.57 -4.33
CA PHE A 11 -8.78 -6.47 -3.57
C PHE A 11 -8.15 -5.13 -3.93
N PHE A 12 -6.82 -5.01 -3.98
CA PHE A 12 -6.16 -3.75 -4.32
C PHE A 12 -6.42 -3.29 -5.75
N TYR A 13 -6.48 -4.21 -6.72
CA TYR A 13 -6.86 -3.88 -8.09
C TYR A 13 -8.34 -3.48 -8.23
N ALA A 14 -9.24 -4.08 -7.45
CA ALA A 14 -10.63 -3.63 -7.39
C ALA A 14 -10.75 -2.27 -6.71
N PHE A 15 -10.01 -2.06 -5.61
CA PHE A 15 -9.98 -0.81 -4.88
C PHE A 15 -9.50 0.35 -5.75
N SER A 16 -8.44 0.16 -6.55
CA SER A 16 -8.01 1.22 -7.48
C SER A 16 -9.13 1.60 -8.45
N ASN A 17 -9.85 0.64 -9.04
CA ASN A 17 -10.96 0.95 -9.94
C ASN A 17 -12.13 1.69 -9.28
N LEU A 18 -12.38 1.43 -7.99
CA LEU A 18 -13.48 2.00 -7.20
C LEU A 18 -13.10 3.31 -6.49
N TYR A 19 -11.83 3.67 -6.47
CA TYR A 19 -11.38 4.88 -5.77
C TYR A 19 -12.00 6.13 -6.43
N PRO A 20 -12.71 6.98 -5.68
CA PRO A 20 -13.63 7.96 -6.24
C PRO A 20 -12.92 9.10 -7.00
N CYS A 21 -11.66 9.38 -6.69
CA CYS A 21 -10.85 10.36 -7.39
C CYS A 21 -10.30 9.77 -8.70
N HIS A 22 -10.69 10.33 -9.86
CA HIS A 22 -10.31 9.81 -11.18
C HIS A 22 -8.79 9.77 -11.42
N ILE A 23 -8.08 10.85 -11.09
CA ILE A 23 -6.62 10.90 -11.30
C ILE A 23 -5.93 9.96 -10.32
N CYS A 24 -6.29 10.06 -9.04
CA CYS A 24 -5.73 9.23 -7.98
C CYS A 24 -5.89 7.72 -8.25
N LYS A 25 -7.02 7.28 -8.85
CA LYS A 25 -7.18 5.86 -9.21
C LYS A 25 -6.27 5.41 -10.35
N LEU A 26 -6.04 6.27 -11.34
CA LEU A 26 -5.15 5.97 -12.46
C LEU A 26 -3.71 5.85 -11.95
N ASP A 27 -3.30 6.75 -11.06
CA ASP A 27 -1.98 6.74 -10.43
C ASP A 27 -1.80 5.48 -9.57
N LEU A 28 -2.78 5.17 -8.70
CA LEU A 28 -2.74 3.95 -7.89
C LEU A 28 -2.68 2.69 -8.75
N LEU A 29 -3.46 2.62 -9.83
CA LEU A 29 -3.41 1.50 -10.78
C LEU A 29 -2.03 1.39 -11.45
N ASN A 30 -1.42 2.52 -11.83
CA ASN A 30 -0.09 2.55 -12.43
C ASN A 30 0.99 2.06 -11.43
N ILE A 31 0.92 2.50 -10.17
CA ILE A 31 1.83 2.06 -9.11
C ILE A 31 1.69 0.55 -8.87
N LEU A 32 0.46 0.03 -8.80
CA LEU A 32 0.20 -1.40 -8.63
C LEU A 32 0.75 -2.25 -9.79
N LYS A 33 0.69 -1.75 -11.03
CA LYS A 33 1.26 -2.42 -12.21
C LYS A 33 2.79 -2.38 -12.24
N THR A 34 3.36 -1.24 -11.86
CA THR A 34 4.81 -0.99 -11.92
C THR A 34 5.56 -1.75 -10.83
N TYR A 35 5.14 -1.60 -9.56
CA TYR A 35 5.90 -2.12 -8.42
C TYR A 35 5.42 -3.49 -7.94
N ARG A 36 4.20 -3.89 -8.32
CA ARG A 36 3.50 -5.14 -7.92
C ARG A 36 3.33 -5.28 -6.39
N LEU A 37 2.09 -5.52 -5.96
CA LEU A 37 1.81 -5.77 -4.55
C LEU A 37 2.52 -7.04 -4.05
N ASN A 38 3.29 -6.94 -2.96
CA ASN A 38 3.99 -8.08 -2.36
C ASN A 38 3.28 -8.55 -1.08
N CYS A 39 2.50 -9.64 -1.21
CA CYS A 39 1.76 -10.24 -0.10
C CYS A 39 2.43 -11.49 0.49
N ASN A 40 3.76 -11.66 0.35
CA ASN A 40 4.44 -12.87 0.82
C ASN A 40 4.46 -13.00 2.34
N ASN A 41 4.55 -11.89 3.05
CA ASN A 41 4.48 -11.82 4.50
C ASN A 41 4.02 -10.42 4.93
N LYS A 42 3.75 -10.25 6.23
CA LYS A 42 3.28 -8.99 6.81
C LYS A 42 4.26 -7.84 6.57
N ILE A 43 5.56 -8.08 6.73
CA ILE A 43 6.61 -7.07 6.54
C ILE A 43 6.61 -6.55 5.10
N ASN A 44 6.67 -7.44 4.11
CA ASN A 44 6.70 -7.06 2.70
C ASN A 44 5.45 -6.27 2.29
N PHE A 45 4.28 -6.70 2.75
CA PHE A 45 3.02 -6.01 2.47
C PHE A 45 3.00 -4.62 3.13
N SER A 46 3.37 -4.52 4.40
CA SER A 46 3.44 -3.25 5.12
C SER A 46 4.46 -2.30 4.51
N THR A 47 5.64 -2.78 4.08
CA THR A 47 6.63 -1.98 3.36
C THR A 47 6.07 -1.42 2.07
N PHE A 48 5.34 -2.22 1.28
CA PHE A 48 4.70 -1.75 0.06
C PHE A 48 3.70 -0.63 0.34
N ILE A 49 2.80 -0.82 1.32
CA ILE A 49 1.78 0.17 1.67
C ILE A 49 2.39 1.45 2.24
N PHE A 50 3.43 1.32 3.07
CA PHE A 50 4.17 2.45 3.61
C PHE A 50 4.80 3.29 2.49
N ASN A 51 5.50 2.63 1.55
CA ASN A 51 6.11 3.32 0.42
C ASN A 51 5.06 3.98 -0.48
N LEU A 52 3.95 3.30 -0.77
CA LEU A 52 2.83 3.86 -1.52
C LEU A 52 2.32 5.15 -0.86
N HIS A 53 2.09 5.16 0.45
CA HIS A 53 1.64 6.36 1.16
C HIS A 53 2.65 7.51 1.06
N ASN A 54 3.95 7.20 1.15
CA ASN A 54 4.99 8.22 1.03
C ASN A 54 5.19 8.75 -0.39
N MET A 55 4.99 7.92 -1.42
CA MET A 55 4.94 8.38 -2.81
C MET A 55 3.84 9.43 -2.98
N ILE A 56 2.62 9.14 -2.49
CA ILE A 56 1.52 10.10 -2.54
C ILE A 56 1.84 11.36 -1.72
N ASN A 57 2.41 11.23 -0.51
CA ASN A 57 2.81 12.40 0.29
C ASN A 57 3.74 13.32 -0.52
N GLN A 58 4.76 12.75 -1.16
CA GLN A 58 5.69 13.50 -1.99
C GLN A 58 4.99 14.19 -3.17
N GLU A 59 4.09 13.48 -3.86
CA GLU A 59 3.34 14.03 -5.00
C GLU A 59 2.46 15.22 -4.61
N ILE A 60 1.85 15.18 -3.42
CA ILE A 60 0.98 16.27 -2.93
C ILE A 60 1.71 17.30 -2.06
N GLY A 61 3.05 17.26 -2.02
CA GLY A 61 3.87 18.24 -1.28
C GLY A 61 3.81 18.12 0.24
N LYS A 62 3.44 16.96 0.77
CA LYS A 62 3.53 16.64 2.20
C LYS A 62 4.90 16.04 2.53
N ASP A 63 5.31 16.21 3.78
CA ASP A 63 6.51 15.58 4.31
C ASP A 63 6.42 14.05 4.22
N LEU A 64 7.56 13.41 3.97
CA LEU A 64 7.68 11.96 4.06
C LEU A 64 7.44 11.52 5.50
N PHE A 65 6.59 10.52 5.69
CA PHE A 65 6.43 9.90 6.99
C PHE A 65 7.74 9.15 7.33
N PRO A 66 8.41 9.47 8.45
CA PRO A 66 9.68 8.85 8.78
C PRO A 66 9.47 7.38 9.20
N CYS A 67 10.34 6.50 8.72
CA CYS A 67 10.38 5.10 9.14
C CYS A 67 11.82 4.65 9.24
N GLN A 68 12.27 4.37 10.47
CA GLN A 68 13.57 3.74 10.72
C GLN A 68 13.48 2.22 10.56
N ASP A 69 12.38 1.64 11.05
CA ASP A 69 12.08 0.20 10.97
C ASP A 69 10.59 0.01 10.70
N ILE A 70 10.26 -0.75 9.65
CA ILE A 70 8.87 -1.04 9.27
C ILE A 70 8.08 -1.73 10.39
N GLN A 71 8.75 -2.42 11.31
CA GLN A 71 8.09 -3.02 12.47
C GLN A 71 7.45 -1.98 13.38
N THR A 72 8.03 -0.77 13.48
CA THR A 72 7.41 0.34 14.24
C THR A 72 6.11 0.82 13.58
N ILE A 73 6.06 0.86 12.25
CA ILE A 73 4.86 1.20 11.47
C ILE A 73 3.80 0.12 11.66
N ILE A 74 4.18 -1.15 11.56
CA ILE A 74 3.28 -2.29 11.81
C ILE A 74 2.68 -2.20 13.22
N ASN A 75 3.50 -1.89 14.23
CA ASN A 75 3.05 -1.77 15.61
C ASN A 75 2.17 -0.54 15.84
N LYS A 76 2.32 0.52 15.05
CA LYS A 76 1.49 1.72 15.12
C LYS A 76 0.06 1.47 14.61
N TYR A 77 -0.09 0.67 13.55
CA TYR A 77 -1.37 0.43 12.88
C TYR A 77 -2.01 -0.93 13.19
N LYS A 78 -1.42 -1.72 14.09
CA LYS A 78 -2.13 -2.91 14.61
C LYS A 78 -3.29 -2.44 15.49
N THR A 79 -4.46 -3.06 15.34
CA THR A 79 -5.53 -2.93 16.33
C THR A 79 -5.11 -3.61 17.62
N VAL A 80 -5.60 -3.13 18.76
CA VAL A 80 -5.51 -3.87 20.02
C VAL A 80 -6.37 -5.12 19.83
N ASP A 81 -5.81 -6.29 20.17
CA ASP A 81 -6.53 -7.57 20.10
C ASP A 81 -7.74 -7.58 21.06
#